data_AF-A0A7V5H384-F1
#
_entry.id   AF-A0A7V5H384-F1
#
_cell.length_a   1.000
_cell.length_b   1.000
_cell.length_c   1.000
_cell.angle_alpha   90.00
_cell.angle_beta   90.00
_cell.angle_gamma   90.00
#
_symmetry.space_group_name_H-M   'P 1'
#
loop_
_entity.id
_entity.type
_entity.pdbx_description
1 polymer ?
#
loop_
_entity_poly.entity_id
_entity_poly.type
_entity_poly.pdbx_seq_one_letter_code
_entity_poly.pdbx_strand_id
1 'polypeptide(L)'
;MNCEEARFLMMGYLDGELTEEQKEAFLQHVNQCPDCQAEWRGFKSLKEETGKMKFRALPEMFWDDYWQHVYNKIERGIGWIFFSLGAIIVLGFIGYEFLKDFLLNAQEPLLLRVGVGLLVFGFIIIFVSVLREKLMVRSHDKYRRIVR
;
A
#
# COMPACT_ATOMS: atom_id res chain seq x y z
N MET A 1 -17.58 -42.12 20.40
CA MET A 1 -17.69 -41.34 19.15
C MET A 1 -18.33 -42.19 18.09
N ASN A 2 -19.30 -41.62 17.39
CA ASN A 2 -19.94 -42.23 16.22
C ASN A 2 -19.16 -41.89 14.93
N CYS A 3 -19.36 -42.66 13.86
CA CYS A 3 -18.67 -42.44 12.59
C CYS A 3 -18.95 -41.05 11.99
N GLU A 4 -20.13 -40.49 12.24
CA GLU A 4 -20.52 -39.16 11.74
C GLU A 4 -19.72 -38.02 12.41
N GLU A 5 -19.52 -38.11 13.73
CA GLU A 5 -18.67 -37.18 14.49
C GLU A 5 -17.20 -37.31 14.07
N ALA A 6 -16.72 -38.54 13.86
CA ALA A 6 -15.34 -38.78 13.42
C ALA A 6 -15.08 -38.16 12.05
N ARG A 7 -16.06 -38.22 11.15
CA ARG A 7 -15.97 -37.60 9.82
C ARG A 7 -15.96 -36.07 9.89
N PHE A 8 -16.68 -35.47 10.84
CA PHE A 8 -16.61 -34.04 11.10
C PHE A 8 -15.22 -33.62 11.62
N LEU A 9 -14.68 -34.35 12.60
CA LEU A 9 -13.35 -34.09 13.15
C LEU A 9 -12.23 -34.33 12.13
N MET A 10 -12.44 -35.20 11.13
CA MET A 10 -11.46 -35.50 10.09
C MET A 10 -10.98 -34.25 9.32
N MET A 11 -11.91 -33.35 8.98
CA MET A 11 -11.57 -32.10 8.27
C MET A 11 -10.82 -31.14 9.18
N GLY A 12 -11.28 -30.95 10.42
CA GLY A 12 -10.57 -30.13 11.40
C GLY A 12 -9.16 -30.65 11.70
N TYR A 13 -8.93 -31.97 11.62
CA TYR A 13 -7.60 -32.56 11.79
C TYR A 13 -6.68 -32.25 10.60
N LEU A 14 -7.22 -32.21 9.37
CA LEU A 14 -6.47 -31.83 8.17
C LEU A 14 -6.04 -30.36 8.19
N ASP A 15 -6.91 -29.48 8.70
CA ASP A 15 -6.67 -28.03 8.77
C ASP A 15 -5.91 -27.61 10.03
N GLY A 16 -5.79 -28.52 11.02
CA GLY A 16 -5.05 -28.29 12.27
C GLY A 16 -5.86 -27.53 13.33
N GLU A 17 -7.18 -27.50 13.20
CA GLU A 17 -8.11 -26.72 14.05
C GLU A 17 -8.63 -27.48 15.28
N LEU A 18 -8.34 -28.79 15.39
CA LEU A 18 -8.79 -29.59 16.54
C LEU A 18 -8.00 -29.30 17.82
N THR A 19 -8.69 -29.38 18.96
CA THR A 19 -8.04 -29.44 20.28
C THR A 19 -7.35 -30.79 20.50
N GLU A 20 -6.40 -30.87 21.44
CA GLU A 20 -5.68 -32.11 21.73
C GLU A 20 -6.63 -33.26 22.15
N GLU A 21 -7.65 -32.97 22.96
CA GLU A 21 -8.68 -33.93 23.35
C GLU A 21 -9.47 -34.48 22.14
N GLN A 22 -9.82 -33.59 21.20
CA GLN A 22 -10.53 -33.96 19.97
C GLN A 22 -9.65 -34.79 19.03
N LYS A 23 -8.35 -34.47 18.94
CA LYS A 23 -7.38 -35.26 18.17
C LYS A 23 -7.24 -36.67 18.71
N GLU A 24 -7.10 -36.82 20.03
CA GLU A 24 -7.00 -38.13 20.67
C GLU A 24 -8.27 -38.96 20.45
N ALA A 25 -9.44 -38.36 20.66
CA ALA A 25 -10.72 -39.02 20.41
C ALA A 25 -10.85 -39.46 18.93
N PHE A 26 -10.47 -38.59 17.99
CA PHE A 26 -10.47 -38.88 16.55
C PHE A 26 -9.55 -40.05 16.20
N LEU A 27 -8.30 -40.02 16.68
CA LEU A 27 -7.33 -41.08 16.42
C LEU A 27 -7.74 -42.42 17.03
N GLN A 28 -8.32 -42.42 18.23
CA GLN A 28 -8.84 -43.64 18.84
C GLN A 28 -9.92 -44.28 17.97
N HIS A 29 -10.87 -43.50 17.46
CA HIS A 29 -11.95 -44.03 16.62
C HIS A 29 -11.47 -44.50 15.25
N VAL A 30 -10.60 -43.73 14.58
CA VAL A 30 -10.05 -44.09 13.26
C VAL A 30 -9.22 -45.39 13.33
N ASN A 31 -8.58 -45.67 14.47
CA ASN A 31 -7.86 -46.92 14.67
C ASN A 31 -8.76 -48.12 14.96
N GLN A 32 -10.01 -47.90 15.41
CA GLN A 32 -10.96 -48.96 15.76
C GLN A 32 -11.99 -49.23 14.65
N CYS A 33 -12.29 -48.25 13.80
CA CYS A 33 -13.31 -48.34 12.74
C CYS A 33 -12.67 -48.50 11.35
N PRO A 34 -12.85 -49.64 10.65
CA PRO A 34 -12.29 -49.88 9.32
C PRO A 34 -12.76 -48.86 8.26
N ASP A 35 -14.02 -48.44 8.33
CA ASP A 35 -14.62 -47.52 7.36
C ASP A 35 -14.02 -46.11 7.47
N CYS A 36 -13.94 -45.56 8.69
CA CYS A 36 -13.31 -44.27 8.95
C CYS A 36 -11.80 -44.30 8.63
N GLN A 37 -11.14 -45.45 8.83
CA GLN A 37 -9.74 -45.63 8.46
C GLN A 37 -9.53 -45.58 6.95
N ALA A 38 -10.45 -46.16 6.17
CA ALA A 38 -10.40 -46.12 4.71
C ALA A 38 -10.60 -44.69 4.19
N GLU A 39 -11.60 -43.97 4.71
CA GLU A 39 -11.84 -42.56 4.38
C GLU A 39 -10.64 -41.67 4.73
N TRP A 40 -10.06 -41.85 5.93
CA TRP A 40 -8.89 -41.10 6.38
C TRP A 40 -7.68 -41.28 5.47
N ARG A 41 -7.41 -42.51 5.03
CA ARG A 41 -6.34 -42.80 4.06
C ARG A 41 -6.54 -42.06 2.74
N GLY A 42 -7.78 -41.98 2.26
CA GLY A 42 -8.13 -41.23 1.05
C GLY A 42 -7.80 -39.74 1.16
N PHE A 43 -8.27 -39.07 2.22
CA PHE A 43 -8.00 -37.65 2.43
C PHE A 43 -6.52 -37.34 2.66
N LYS A 44 -5.82 -38.20 3.41
CA LYS A 44 -4.37 -38.06 3.61
C LYS A 44 -3.61 -38.13 2.29
N SER A 45 -3.93 -39.09 1.42
CA SER A 45 -3.33 -39.20 0.10
C SER A 45 -3.62 -37.96 -0.76
N LEU A 46 -4.85 -37.46 -0.76
CA LEU A 46 -5.20 -36.24 -1.50
C LEU A 46 -4.43 -35.02 -1.02
N LYS A 47 -4.26 -34.84 0.30
CA LYS A 47 -3.46 -33.76 0.88
C LYS A 47 -1.99 -33.87 0.47
N GLU A 48 -1.43 -35.07 0.50
CA GLU A 48 -0.05 -35.32 0.08
C GLU A 48 0.17 -35.03 -1.42
N GLU A 49 -0.73 -35.49 -2.29
CA GLU A 49 -0.64 -35.24 -3.74
C GLU A 49 -0.86 -33.75 -4.09
N THR A 50 -1.83 -33.11 -3.44
CA THR A 50 -2.09 -31.67 -3.62
C THR A 50 -0.94 -30.82 -3.09
N GLY A 51 -0.33 -31.21 -1.97
CA GLY A 51 0.84 -30.52 -1.41
C GLY A 51 2.09 -30.61 -2.29
N LYS A 52 2.19 -31.62 -3.16
CA LYS A 52 3.28 -31.75 -4.14
C LYS A 52 3.10 -30.83 -5.34
N MET A 53 1.90 -30.26 -5.56
CA MET A 53 1.70 -29.27 -6.62
C MET A 53 2.50 -28.02 -6.29
N LYS A 54 3.60 -27.83 -7.02
CA LYS A 54 4.36 -26.57 -6.95
C LYS A 54 3.56 -25.50 -7.67
N PHE A 55 3.26 -24.42 -6.97
CA PHE A 55 2.80 -23.20 -7.63
C PHE A 55 3.82 -22.81 -8.69
N ARG A 56 3.33 -22.53 -9.91
CA ARG A 56 4.16 -22.04 -11.00
C ARG A 56 4.79 -20.72 -10.55
N ALA A 57 6.11 -20.69 -10.39
CA ALA A 57 6.82 -19.46 -10.13
C ALA A 57 6.52 -18.48 -11.29
N LEU A 58 6.10 -17.25 -10.95
CA LEU A 58 5.92 -16.19 -11.92
C LEU A 58 7.26 -15.94 -12.65
N PRO A 59 7.26 -15.85 -13.99
CA PRO A 59 8.47 -15.56 -14.76
C PRO A 59 9.16 -14.26 -14.30
N GLU A 60 10.49 -14.22 -14.33
CA GLU A 60 11.29 -13.06 -13.90
C GLU A 60 10.87 -11.74 -14.59
N MET A 61 10.44 -11.80 -15.85
CA MET A 61 9.93 -10.65 -16.61
C MET A 61 8.79 -9.88 -15.90
N PHE A 62 7.96 -10.57 -15.11
CA PHE A 62 6.87 -9.91 -14.36
C PHE A 62 7.38 -9.14 -13.14
N TRP A 63 8.53 -9.52 -12.59
CA TRP A 63 9.14 -8.82 -11.46
C TRP A 63 9.74 -7.49 -11.89
N ASP A 64 10.38 -7.44 -13.05
CA ASP A 64 10.99 -6.21 -13.58
C ASP A 64 9.95 -5.12 -13.85
N ASP A 65 8.84 -5.48 -14.50
CA ASP A 65 7.75 -4.54 -14.79
C ASP A 65 7.07 -4.03 -13.51
N TYR A 66 6.90 -4.91 -12.52
CA TYR A 66 6.37 -4.53 -11.21
C TYR A 66 7.28 -3.51 -10.50
N TRP A 67 8.58 -3.79 -10.43
CA TRP A 67 9.53 -2.90 -9.77
C TRP A 67 9.67 -1.55 -10.48
N GLN A 68 9.67 -1.53 -11.82
CA GLN A 68 9.71 -0.26 -12.57
C GLN A 68 8.50 0.63 -12.26
N HIS A 69 7.29 0.07 -12.21
CA HIS A 69 6.09 0.83 -11.88
C HIS A 69 6.07 1.33 -10.42
N VAL A 70 6.60 0.54 -9.49
CA VAL A 70 6.72 0.92 -8.07
C VAL A 70 7.76 2.01 -7.88
N TYR A 71 8.97 1.86 -8.42
CA TYR A 71 10.05 2.85 -8.32
C TYR A 71 9.66 4.18 -8.94
N ASN A 72 9.10 4.17 -10.17
CA ASN A 72 8.69 5.40 -10.86
C ASN A 72 7.55 6.14 -10.14
N LYS A 73 6.71 5.44 -9.36
CA LYS A 73 5.67 6.07 -8.54
C LYS A 73 6.25 6.68 -7.27
N ILE A 74 7.19 5.99 -6.62
CA ILE A 74 7.82 6.44 -5.38
C ILE A 74 8.77 7.61 -5.63
N GLU A 75 9.66 7.52 -6.62
CA GLU A 75 10.62 8.57 -6.97
C GLU A 75 9.90 9.88 -7.29
N ARG A 76 8.85 9.82 -8.12
CA ARG A 76 8.05 11.00 -8.44
C ARG A 76 7.28 11.53 -7.23
N GLY A 77 6.71 10.66 -6.39
CA GLY A 77 6.01 11.08 -5.18
C GLY A 77 6.93 11.83 -4.22
N ILE A 78 8.08 11.24 -3.91
CA ILE A 78 9.09 11.79 -3.00
C ILE A 78 9.72 13.05 -3.59
N GLY A 79 10.07 13.06 -4.86
CA GLY A 79 10.64 14.21 -5.56
C GLY A 79 9.74 15.45 -5.49
N TRP A 80 8.43 15.28 -5.66
CA TRP A 80 7.48 16.39 -5.52
C TRP A 80 7.33 16.90 -4.10
N ILE A 81 7.38 16.01 -3.10
CA ILE A 81 7.33 16.41 -1.69
C ILE A 81 8.55 17.28 -1.36
N PHE A 82 9.76 16.82 -1.67
CA PHE A 82 10.98 17.59 -1.42
C PHE A 82 11.04 18.88 -2.24
N PHE A 83 10.64 18.85 -3.51
CA PHE A 83 10.62 20.05 -4.37
C PHE A 83 9.65 21.11 -3.86
N SER A 84 8.42 20.71 -3.50
CA SER A 84 7.43 21.64 -2.95
C SER A 84 7.86 22.23 -1.62
N LEU A 85 8.42 21.40 -0.72
CA LEU A 85 8.93 21.84 0.56
C LEU A 85 10.09 22.83 0.40
N GLY A 86 11.06 22.51 -0.47
CA GLY A 86 12.17 23.40 -0.80
C GLY A 86 11.71 24.73 -1.40
N ALA A 87 10.75 24.69 -2.35
CA ALA A 87 10.19 25.88 -2.96
C ALA A 87 9.49 26.78 -1.92
N ILE A 88 8.73 26.20 -0.99
CA ILE A 88 8.07 26.97 0.09
C ILE A 88 9.10 27.65 0.98
N ILE A 89 10.17 26.96 1.37
CA ILE A 89 11.23 27.54 2.23
C ILE A 89 11.93 28.69 1.51
N VAL A 90 12.36 28.47 0.26
CA VAL A 90 13.07 29.49 -0.53
C VAL A 90 12.18 30.71 -0.80
N LEU A 91 10.95 30.49 -1.26
CA LEU A 91 10.01 31.58 -1.52
C LEU A 91 9.61 32.30 -0.23
N GLY A 92 9.46 31.57 0.87
CA GLY A 92 9.21 32.14 2.19
C GLY A 92 10.36 33.02 2.67
N PHE A 93 11.61 32.59 2.46
CA PHE A 93 12.79 33.40 2.81
C PHE A 93 12.94 34.65 1.92
N ILE A 94 12.72 34.50 0.61
CA ILE A 94 12.71 35.64 -0.33
C ILE A 94 11.60 36.63 0.05
N GLY A 95 10.40 36.12 0.35
CA GLY A 95 9.29 36.92 0.83
C GLY A 95 9.62 37.60 2.15
N TYR A 96 10.29 36.91 3.08
CA TYR A 96 10.72 37.47 4.36
C TYR A 96 11.73 38.60 4.21
N GLU A 97 12.78 38.45 3.39
CA GLU A 97 13.75 39.52 3.15
C GLU A 97 13.11 40.71 2.42
N PHE A 98 12.25 40.46 1.41
CA PHE A 98 11.51 41.51 0.73
C PHE A 98 10.57 42.26 1.68
N LEU A 99 9.88 41.51 2.54
CA LEU A 99 9.07 42.07 3.60
C LEU A 99 9.95 42.87 4.55
N LYS A 100 11.04 42.33 5.08
CA LYS A 100 11.95 43.01 6.01
C LYS A 100 12.44 44.35 5.47
N ASP A 101 12.85 44.44 4.21
CA ASP A 101 13.28 45.69 3.55
C ASP A 101 12.12 46.69 3.36
N PHE A 102 10.92 46.20 3.02
CA PHE A 102 9.71 47.02 2.93
C PHE A 102 9.21 47.46 4.32
N LEU A 103 9.40 46.61 5.33
CA LEU A 103 8.92 46.74 6.69
C LEU A 103 9.81 47.64 7.56
N LEU A 104 11.13 47.70 7.31
CA LEU A 104 12.07 48.52 8.08
C LEU A 104 12.08 50.00 7.65
N ASN A 105 11.36 50.35 6.58
CA ASN A 105 11.05 51.74 6.26
C ASN A 105 9.93 52.26 7.18
N ALA A 106 10.25 53.29 7.98
CA ALA A 106 9.46 53.75 9.11
C ALA A 106 8.13 54.49 8.79
N GLN A 107 7.59 54.38 7.57
CA GLN A 107 6.46 55.20 7.10
C GLN A 107 5.18 54.43 6.74
N GLU A 108 5.16 53.10 6.83
CA GLU A 108 4.02 52.27 6.40
C GLU A 108 3.05 51.90 7.57
N PRO A 109 1.72 51.96 7.37
CA PRO A 109 0.74 51.55 8.37
C PRO A 109 0.71 50.02 8.57
N LEU A 110 0.52 49.58 9.82
CA LEU A 110 0.53 48.17 10.24
C LEU A 110 -0.41 47.25 9.44
N LEU A 111 -1.55 47.76 8.96
CA LEU A 111 -2.52 46.98 8.20
C LEU A 111 -1.99 46.58 6.81
N LEU A 112 -1.30 47.48 6.11
CA LEU A 112 -0.66 47.21 4.82
C LEU A 112 0.46 46.18 4.98
N ARG A 113 1.23 46.31 6.06
CA ARG A 113 2.31 45.39 6.45
C ARG A 113 1.85 43.93 6.56
N VAL A 114 0.76 43.70 7.29
CA VAL A 114 0.20 42.35 7.52
C VAL A 114 -0.54 41.86 6.28
N GLY A 115 -1.28 42.74 5.60
CA GLY A 115 -2.02 42.41 4.39
C GLY A 115 -1.12 41.92 3.25
N VAL A 116 -0.02 42.65 2.98
CA VAL A 116 0.96 42.26 1.94
C VAL A 116 1.64 40.94 2.30
N GLY A 117 2.00 40.73 3.58
CA GLY A 117 2.60 39.48 4.03
C GLY A 117 1.71 38.26 3.81
N LEU A 118 0.43 38.35 4.18
CA LEU A 118 -0.55 37.28 3.94
C LEU A 118 -0.78 37.02 2.45
N LEU A 119 -0.79 38.07 1.62
CA LEU A 119 -1.00 37.96 0.18
C LEU A 119 0.18 37.24 -0.50
N VAL A 120 1.43 37.62 -0.15
CA VAL A 120 2.64 36.97 -0.66
C VAL A 120 2.70 35.52 -0.21
N PHE A 121 2.43 35.24 1.07
CA PHE A 121 2.43 33.88 1.58
C PHE A 121 1.36 32.99 0.93
N GLY A 122 0.13 33.52 0.79
CA GLY A 122 -0.96 32.84 0.09
C GLY A 122 -0.63 32.58 -1.38
N PHE A 123 0.00 33.54 -2.06
CA PHE A 123 0.46 33.38 -3.43
C PHE A 123 1.48 32.25 -3.57
N ILE A 124 2.44 32.14 -2.66
CA ILE A 124 3.45 31.07 -2.65
C ILE A 124 2.77 29.70 -2.52
N ILE A 125 1.82 29.55 -1.59
CA ILE A 125 1.10 28.28 -1.38
C ILE A 125 0.31 27.89 -2.63
N ILE A 126 -0.47 28.81 -3.19
CA ILE A 126 -1.29 28.55 -4.37
C ILE A 126 -0.39 28.25 -5.58
N PHE A 127 0.69 29.01 -5.76
CA PHE A 127 1.62 28.83 -6.87
C PHE A 127 2.26 27.43 -6.83
N VAL A 128 2.76 27.00 -5.67
CA VAL A 128 3.34 25.65 -5.51
C VAL A 128 2.28 24.57 -5.71
N SER A 129 1.06 24.77 -5.19
CA SER A 129 -0.06 23.83 -5.35
C SER A 129 -0.46 23.64 -6.83
N VAL A 130 -0.70 24.74 -7.54
CA VAL A 130 -1.09 24.73 -8.96
C VAL A 130 0.05 24.21 -9.85
N LEU A 131 1.29 24.57 -9.54
CA LEU A 131 2.45 24.09 -10.30
C LEU A 131 2.60 22.57 -10.16
N ARG A 132 2.44 22.05 -8.94
CA ARG A 132 2.41 20.60 -8.68
C ARG A 132 1.27 19.93 -9.45
N GLU A 133 0.06 20.48 -9.38
CA GLU A 133 -1.12 19.94 -10.06
C GLU A 133 -0.92 19.88 -11.58
N LYS A 134 -0.51 20.99 -12.21
CA LYS A 134 -0.30 21.04 -13.67
C LYS A 134 0.79 20.10 -14.14
N LEU A 135 1.89 19.97 -13.39
CA LEU A 135 2.99 19.08 -13.77
C LEU A 135 2.62 17.61 -13.58
N MET A 136 1.81 17.30 -12.55
CA MET A 136 1.29 15.96 -12.33
C MET A 136 0.26 15.54 -13.41
N VAL A 137 -0.64 16.45 -13.80
CA VAL A 137 -1.63 16.21 -14.86
C VAL A 137 -0.93 16.06 -16.21
N ARG A 138 0.06 16.91 -16.54
CA ARG A 138 0.87 16.78 -17.77
C ARG A 138 1.61 15.44 -17.85
N SER A 139 2.01 14.90 -16.71
CA SER A 139 2.70 13.61 -16.61
C SER A 139 1.77 12.40 -16.72
N HIS A 140 0.49 12.51 -16.32
CA HIS A 140 -0.44 11.38 -16.27
C HIS A 140 -1.47 11.35 -17.41
N ASP A 141 -1.46 12.35 -18.30
CA ASP A 141 -2.43 12.42 -19.40
C ASP A 141 -2.15 11.36 -20.48
N LYS A 142 -2.75 10.17 -20.30
CA LYS A 142 -2.69 9.00 -21.18
C LYS A 142 -3.26 9.28 -22.58
N TYR A 143 -4.08 10.33 -22.75
CA TYR A 143 -4.77 10.64 -24.00
C TYR A 143 -4.10 11.74 -24.83
N ARG A 144 -3.02 12.35 -24.34
CA ARG A 144 -2.29 13.41 -25.04
C ARG A 144 -1.67 13.00 -26.38
N ARG A 145 -1.55 11.68 -26.64
CA ARG A 145 -1.03 11.13 -27.91
C ARG A 145 -2.11 10.77 -28.93
N ILE A 146 -3.39 11.02 -28.64
CA ILE A 146 -4.46 10.84 -29.62
C ILE A 146 -4.67 12.18 -30.32
N VAL A 147 -3.96 12.36 -31.44
CA VAL A 147 -4.24 13.42 -32.40
C VAL A 147 -5.58 13.09 -33.06
N ARG A 148 -6.52 14.04 -33.04
CA ARG A 148 -7.83 13.91 -33.67
C ARG A 148 -7.73 14.08 -35.18
#